data_AF-A0A183GL71-F1
#
_entry.id   AF-A0A183GL71-F1
#
_cell.length_a   1.000
_cell.length_b   1.000
_cell.length_c   1.000
_cell.angle_alpha   90.00
_cell.angle_beta   90.00
_cell.angle_gamma   90.00
#
_symmetry.space_group_name_H-M   'P 1'
#
loop_
_entity.id
_entity.type
_entity.pdbx_description
1 polymer ?
#
loop_
_entity_poly.entity_id
_entity_poly.type
_entity_poly.pdbx_seq_one_letter_code
_entity_poly.pdbx_strand_id
1 'polypeptide(L)'
;MKGESENRYDWNNFDEKRAFGASVSLYEKNPLTGVNAGEPVADVWGVVGRNNNGVLALADGVNWGEGARLAARCAEVFHQLLASFHSAHSLILQEGGMLTTLCVAVVAPAVHCDSWVLCVCNVGDSLCFVYNRDYGVREVTMGSHDIDQMRDMRDAGGALGPVDGRNPQLHNLTCSMTFVEEGDVVFITSDGVSDNFDPVVGKFCVIKRSDFENKENSQLPPRDNRKLSV
;
A
#
# COMPACT_ATOMS: atom_id res chain seq x y z
N MET A 1 10.35 -42.45 -28.01
CA MET A 1 10.95 -41.55 -27.01
C MET A 1 9.83 -40.68 -26.47
N LYS A 2 9.37 -40.95 -25.24
CA LYS A 2 8.25 -40.24 -24.61
C LYS A 2 8.78 -38.95 -24.00
N GLY A 3 8.10 -37.84 -24.27
CA GLY A 3 8.45 -36.51 -23.78
C GLY A 3 8.44 -36.44 -22.26
N GLU A 4 9.47 -35.80 -21.72
CA GLU A 4 9.52 -35.41 -20.32
C GLU A 4 8.45 -34.35 -20.08
N SER A 5 7.54 -34.66 -19.16
CA SER A 5 6.51 -33.76 -18.68
C SER A 5 7.14 -32.53 -18.03
N GLU A 6 6.83 -31.34 -18.56
CA GLU A 6 7.11 -30.07 -17.91
C GLU A 6 6.52 -30.09 -16.48
N ASN A 7 7.39 -29.96 -15.48
CA ASN A 7 6.97 -29.80 -14.09
C ASN A 7 6.24 -28.46 -13.94
N ARG A 8 4.91 -28.51 -14.06
CA ARG A 8 4.01 -27.40 -13.76
C ARG A 8 4.16 -27.06 -12.28
N TYR A 9 4.68 -25.87 -11.98
CA TYR A 9 4.77 -25.39 -10.60
C TYR A 9 3.34 -25.20 -10.04
N ASP A 10 3.03 -25.90 -8.95
CA ASP A 10 1.74 -25.79 -8.26
C ASP A 10 1.81 -24.67 -7.22
N TRP A 11 1.21 -23.53 -7.58
CA TRP A 11 1.18 -22.29 -6.81
C TRP A 11 0.33 -22.35 -5.54
N ASN A 12 -0.48 -23.39 -5.37
CA ASN A 12 -1.31 -23.57 -4.19
C ASN A 12 -0.63 -24.38 -3.09
N ASN A 13 0.59 -24.87 -3.33
CA ASN A 13 1.30 -25.71 -2.38
C ASN A 13 2.21 -24.87 -1.47
N PHE A 14 1.62 -24.27 -0.43
CA PHE A 14 2.34 -23.61 0.65
C PHE A 14 2.97 -24.70 1.54
N ASP A 15 4.29 -24.85 1.47
CA ASP A 15 4.99 -25.88 2.24
C ASP A 15 5.54 -25.32 3.56
N GLU A 16 4.71 -25.34 4.60
CA GLU A 16 5.08 -24.98 5.98
C GLU A 16 6.25 -25.83 6.54
N LYS A 17 6.64 -26.93 5.88
CA LYS A 17 7.77 -27.76 6.32
C LYS A 17 9.13 -27.29 5.82
N ARG A 18 9.18 -26.39 4.82
CA ARG A 18 10.45 -25.93 4.22
C ARG A 18 11.07 -24.73 4.92
N ALA A 19 10.27 -23.87 5.55
CA ALA A 19 10.76 -22.73 6.30
C ALA A 19 9.77 -22.34 7.40
N PHE A 20 10.29 -22.08 8.60
CA PHE A 20 9.54 -21.57 9.73
C PHE A 20 10.34 -20.46 10.42
N GLY A 21 9.67 -19.68 11.25
CA GLY A 21 10.29 -18.68 12.12
C GLY A 21 9.61 -18.69 13.48
N ALA A 22 10.23 -17.98 14.42
CA ALA A 22 9.67 -17.76 15.75
C ALA A 22 10.13 -16.40 16.24
N SER A 23 9.25 -15.69 16.95
CA SER A 23 9.60 -14.47 17.66
C SER A 23 9.64 -14.76 19.16
N VAL A 24 10.71 -14.37 19.84
CA VAL A 24 10.91 -14.63 21.27
C VAL A 24 11.42 -13.37 21.96
N SER A 25 10.81 -13.01 23.09
CA SER A 25 11.32 -11.92 23.93
C SER A 25 12.43 -12.43 24.83
N LEU A 26 13.55 -11.70 24.86
CA LEU A 26 14.64 -11.90 25.82
C LEU A 26 14.58 -10.92 26.99
N TYR A 27 13.58 -10.04 27.03
CA TYR A 27 13.43 -9.06 28.09
C TYR A 27 12.98 -9.69 29.40
N GLU A 28 13.28 -9.00 30.50
CA GLU A 28 13.03 -9.47 31.85
C GLU A 28 11.54 -9.69 32.12
N LYS A 29 11.26 -10.67 32.99
CA LYS A 29 9.92 -10.90 33.52
C LYS A 29 9.68 -9.99 34.71
N ASN A 30 8.53 -9.33 34.71
CA ASN A 30 8.06 -8.64 35.89
C ASN A 30 7.93 -9.65 37.06
N PRO A 31 8.55 -9.39 38.21
CA PRO A 31 8.61 -10.34 39.32
C PRO A 31 7.26 -10.55 40.04
N LEU A 32 6.30 -9.66 39.84
CA LEU A 32 4.96 -9.75 40.43
C LEU A 32 3.95 -10.38 39.48
N THR A 33 4.01 -10.04 38.18
CA THR A 33 3.03 -10.50 37.18
C THR A 33 3.52 -11.65 36.31
N GLY A 34 4.83 -11.93 36.27
CA GLY A 34 5.46 -12.97 35.45
C GLY A 34 5.48 -12.68 33.94
N VAL A 35 4.94 -11.53 33.52
CA VAL A 35 4.88 -11.10 32.11
C VAL A 35 6.21 -10.48 31.69
N ASN A 36 6.66 -10.77 30.46
CA ASN A 36 7.86 -10.16 29.89
C ASN A 36 7.65 -8.64 29.72
N ALA A 37 8.69 -7.85 29.90
CA ALA A 37 8.63 -6.42 29.63
C ALA A 37 8.26 -6.18 28.16
N GLY A 38 7.31 -5.25 27.95
CA GLY A 38 6.81 -4.82 26.66
C GLY A 38 6.07 -5.87 25.83
N GLU A 39 5.44 -6.84 26.49
CA GLU A 39 4.49 -7.77 25.90
C GLU A 39 3.25 -7.03 25.28
N PRO A 40 2.74 -7.48 24.12
CA PRO A 40 3.28 -8.56 23.30
C PRO A 40 4.55 -8.16 22.56
N VAL A 41 5.32 -9.19 22.14
CA VAL A 41 6.43 -8.98 21.21
C VAL A 41 5.94 -8.21 20.00
N ALA A 42 6.50 -7.02 19.83
CA ALA A 42 6.10 -6.08 18.80
C ALA A 42 6.64 -6.47 17.42
N ASP A 43 7.66 -7.32 17.39
CA ASP A 43 8.28 -7.80 16.16
C ASP A 43 7.40 -8.84 15.45
N VAL A 44 7.30 -8.70 14.13
CA VAL A 44 6.58 -9.62 13.25
C VAL A 44 7.54 -10.08 12.16
N TRP A 45 7.43 -11.33 11.76
CA TRP A 45 8.29 -11.92 10.74
C TRP A 45 7.43 -12.69 9.73
N GLY A 46 7.93 -12.85 8.52
CA GLY A 46 7.36 -13.69 7.47
C GLY A 46 8.46 -14.42 6.71
N VAL A 47 8.27 -15.70 6.42
CA VAL A 47 9.20 -16.48 5.59
C VAL A 47 8.45 -17.25 4.52
N VAL A 48 8.95 -17.18 3.29
CA VAL A 48 8.50 -18.01 2.18
C VAL A 48 9.71 -18.71 1.60
N GLY A 49 9.79 -20.02 1.79
CA GLY A 49 10.82 -20.87 1.19
C GLY A 49 10.35 -21.46 -0.14
N ARG A 50 11.18 -21.37 -1.19
CA ARG A 50 10.99 -22.01 -2.50
C ARG A 50 12.18 -22.91 -2.84
N ASN A 51 12.05 -23.73 -3.89
CA ASN A 51 13.10 -24.69 -4.28
C ASN A 51 14.43 -24.03 -4.69
N ASN A 52 14.41 -22.76 -5.12
CA ASN A 52 15.59 -22.04 -5.62
C ASN A 52 15.78 -20.64 -5.01
N ASN A 53 14.88 -20.18 -4.13
CA ASN A 53 14.99 -18.90 -3.44
C ASN A 53 14.16 -18.89 -2.15
N GLY A 54 14.38 -17.87 -1.32
CA GLY A 54 13.56 -17.60 -0.16
C GLY A 54 13.37 -16.10 0.02
N VAL A 55 12.22 -15.71 0.55
CA VAL A 55 11.92 -14.33 0.93
C VAL A 55 11.68 -14.30 2.43
N LEU A 56 12.47 -13.50 3.14
CA LEU A 56 12.36 -13.30 4.58
C LEU A 56 12.02 -11.83 4.81
N ALA A 57 11.01 -11.57 5.63
CA ALA A 57 10.68 -10.24 6.12
C ALA A 57 10.70 -10.25 7.65
N LEU A 58 11.24 -9.17 8.22
CA LEU A 58 11.21 -8.88 9.65
C LEU A 58 10.79 -7.43 9.80
N ALA A 59 9.83 -7.17 10.67
CA ALA A 59 9.40 -5.86 11.07
C ALA A 59 9.51 -5.73 12.58
N ASP A 60 10.26 -4.73 13.01
CA ASP A 60 10.49 -4.41 14.42
C ASP A 60 9.49 -3.34 14.85
N GLY A 61 8.66 -3.68 15.83
CA GLY A 61 7.65 -2.77 16.35
C GLY A 61 8.25 -1.82 17.39
N VAL A 62 8.43 -0.55 17.02
CA VAL A 62 9.01 0.47 17.89
C VAL A 62 8.00 0.94 18.96
N ASN A 63 8.47 1.16 20.19
CA ASN A 63 7.72 1.59 21.39
C ASN A 63 6.87 0.54 22.10
N TRP A 64 7.03 -0.75 21.77
CA TRP A 64 6.42 -1.88 22.47
C TRP A 64 4.88 -1.91 22.44
N GLY A 65 4.30 -3.04 22.83
CA GLY A 65 2.87 -3.18 22.98
C GLY A 65 2.09 -3.31 21.67
N GLU A 66 0.76 -3.23 21.78
CA GLU A 66 -0.16 -3.65 20.72
C GLU A 66 -0.10 -2.78 19.46
N GLY A 67 0.05 -1.46 19.64
CA GLY A 67 0.15 -0.53 18.52
C GLY A 67 1.43 -0.76 17.70
N ALA A 68 2.54 -1.03 18.37
CA ALA A 68 3.81 -1.36 17.73
C ALA A 68 3.74 -2.71 16.99
N ARG A 69 3.14 -3.73 17.62
CA ARG A 69 2.89 -5.04 17.00
C ARG A 69 1.98 -4.92 15.77
N LEU A 70 0.96 -4.08 15.83
CA LEU A 70 0.04 -3.84 14.72
C LEU A 70 0.78 -3.23 13.52
N ALA A 71 1.62 -2.22 13.75
CA ALA A 71 2.45 -1.62 12.70
C ALA A 71 3.37 -2.68 12.05
N ALA A 72 3.96 -3.57 12.85
CA ALA A 72 4.77 -4.67 12.35
C ALA A 72 3.93 -5.71 11.56
N ARG A 73 2.68 -5.98 11.93
CA ARG A 73 1.76 -6.85 11.14
C ARG A 73 1.41 -6.26 9.78
N CYS A 74 1.31 -4.93 9.67
CA CYS A 74 1.15 -4.31 8.35
C CYS A 74 2.34 -4.65 7.43
N ALA A 75 3.54 -4.85 7.98
CA ALA A 75 4.68 -5.34 7.21
C ALA A 75 4.51 -6.77 6.69
N GLU A 76 3.72 -7.62 7.36
CA GLU A 76 3.35 -8.95 6.86
C GLU A 76 2.41 -8.85 5.65
N VAL A 77 1.46 -7.90 5.68
CA VAL A 77 0.65 -7.57 4.49
C VAL A 77 1.56 -7.07 3.36
N PHE A 78 2.53 -6.21 3.66
CA PHE A 78 3.52 -5.77 2.68
C PHE A 78 4.39 -6.91 2.16
N HIS A 79 4.72 -7.91 2.99
CA HIS A 79 5.42 -9.12 2.53
C HIS A 79 4.60 -9.88 1.49
N GLN A 80 3.30 -10.07 1.71
CA GLN A 80 2.42 -10.72 0.72
C GLN A 80 2.29 -9.88 -0.56
N LEU A 81 2.19 -8.55 -0.42
CA LEU A 81 2.19 -7.65 -1.57
C LEU A 81 3.49 -7.76 -2.37
N LEU A 82 4.66 -7.73 -1.74
CA LEU A 82 5.94 -7.92 -2.40
C LEU A 82 6.07 -9.31 -3.05
N ALA A 83 5.56 -10.36 -2.40
CA ALA A 83 5.51 -11.70 -2.97
C ALA A 83 4.65 -11.77 -4.24
N SER A 84 3.56 -10.98 -4.29
CA SER A 84 2.72 -10.85 -5.50
C SER A 84 3.47 -10.18 -6.65
N PHE A 85 4.30 -9.16 -6.37
CA PHE A 85 5.13 -8.49 -7.38
C PHE A 85 6.20 -9.42 -7.94
N HIS A 86 6.84 -10.19 -7.07
CA HIS A 86 7.80 -11.20 -7.51
C HIS A 86 7.14 -12.27 -8.39
N SER A 87 5.94 -12.72 -8.02
CA SER A 87 5.18 -13.70 -8.80
C SER A 87 4.77 -13.14 -10.16
N ALA A 88 4.26 -11.90 -10.19
CA ALA A 88 3.91 -11.21 -11.42
C ALA A 88 5.12 -11.06 -12.35
N HIS A 89 6.26 -10.62 -11.82
CA HIS A 89 7.51 -10.52 -12.56
C HIS A 89 7.96 -11.87 -13.13
N SER A 90 7.92 -12.94 -12.32
CA SER A 90 8.30 -14.29 -12.75
C SER A 90 7.40 -14.79 -13.88
N LEU A 91 6.09 -14.54 -13.79
CA LEU A 91 5.12 -14.90 -14.82
C LEU A 91 5.38 -14.15 -16.13
N ILE A 92 5.68 -12.84 -16.06
CA ILE A 92 6.05 -12.04 -17.23
C ILE A 92 7.25 -12.66 -17.95
N LEU A 93 8.30 -13.04 -17.22
CA LEU A 93 9.47 -13.68 -17.82
C LEU A 93 9.14 -15.04 -18.43
N GLN A 94 8.33 -15.86 -17.73
CA GLN A 94 7.95 -17.19 -18.18
C GLN A 94 7.18 -17.15 -19.49
N GLU A 95 6.25 -16.20 -19.62
CA GLU A 95 5.40 -16.05 -20.81
C GLU A 95 6.04 -15.19 -21.91
N GLY A 96 7.29 -14.75 -21.74
CA GLY A 96 7.98 -13.88 -22.70
C GLY A 96 7.35 -12.49 -22.83
N GLY A 97 6.70 -12.01 -21.77
CA GLY A 97 6.12 -10.68 -21.68
C GLY A 97 7.17 -9.56 -21.62
N MET A 98 6.72 -8.34 -21.91
CA MET A 98 7.55 -7.13 -21.90
C MET A 98 7.50 -6.44 -20.53
N LEU A 99 7.43 -5.10 -20.48
CA LEU A 99 7.43 -4.32 -19.25
C LEU A 99 6.01 -3.94 -18.83
N THR A 100 5.75 -3.85 -17.52
CA THR A 100 4.49 -3.35 -16.97
C THR A 100 4.74 -2.64 -15.64
N THR A 101 3.91 -1.66 -15.33
CA THR A 101 3.74 -1.17 -13.96
C THR A 101 2.89 -2.16 -13.16
N LEU A 102 2.90 -2.03 -11.83
CA LEU A 102 1.99 -2.78 -10.97
C LEU A 102 1.69 -1.98 -9.70
N CYS A 103 0.41 -1.70 -9.46
CA CYS A 103 -0.09 -1.13 -8.22
C CYS A 103 -1.11 -2.08 -7.60
N VAL A 104 -0.88 -2.53 -6.37
CA VAL A 104 -1.74 -3.46 -5.65
C VAL A 104 -2.13 -2.84 -4.31
N ALA A 105 -3.42 -2.81 -4.03
CA ALA A 105 -4.00 -2.30 -2.79
C ALA A 105 -4.74 -3.41 -2.04
N VAL A 106 -4.58 -3.45 -0.71
CA VAL A 106 -5.33 -4.32 0.20
C VAL A 106 -5.90 -3.45 1.32
N VAL A 107 -7.20 -3.58 1.56
CA VAL A 107 -7.88 -2.97 2.71
C VAL A 107 -8.10 -4.05 3.75
N ALA A 108 -7.57 -3.85 4.95
CA ALA A 108 -7.69 -4.78 6.07
C ALA A 108 -8.34 -4.10 7.28
N PRO A 109 -9.18 -4.79 8.06
CA PRO A 109 -9.75 -4.23 9.27
C PRO A 109 -8.64 -3.91 10.29
N ALA A 110 -8.71 -2.73 10.90
CA ALA A 110 -7.85 -2.42 12.03
C ALA A 110 -8.42 -3.09 13.29
N VAL A 111 -7.54 -3.62 14.15
CA VAL A 111 -7.97 -4.37 15.33
C VAL A 111 -8.45 -3.38 16.40
N HIS A 112 -9.65 -3.61 16.95
CA HIS A 112 -10.26 -2.83 18.03
C HIS A 112 -10.74 -1.41 17.66
N CYS A 113 -10.98 -1.12 16.37
CA CYS A 113 -11.63 0.10 15.93
C CYS A 113 -12.52 -0.13 14.70
N ASP A 114 -13.50 0.74 14.50
CA ASP A 114 -14.38 0.73 13.32
C ASP A 114 -13.69 1.40 12.12
N SER A 115 -12.41 1.11 11.91
CA SER A 115 -11.60 1.66 10.82
C SER A 115 -10.78 0.57 10.14
N TRP A 116 -10.29 0.89 8.95
CA TRP A 116 -9.52 -0.02 8.12
C TRP A 116 -8.17 0.60 7.77
N VAL A 117 -7.21 -0.25 7.45
CA VAL A 117 -5.92 0.14 6.91
C VAL A 117 -5.88 -0.25 5.44
N LEU A 118 -5.64 0.73 4.58
CA LEU A 118 -5.28 0.53 3.19
C LEU A 118 -3.76 0.41 3.09
N CYS A 119 -3.27 -0.75 2.67
CA CYS A 119 -1.88 -1.02 2.35
C CYS A 119 -1.71 -1.11 0.83
N VAL A 120 -0.74 -0.39 0.28
CA VAL A 120 -0.47 -0.31 -1.16
C VAL A 120 0.99 -0.66 -1.41
N CYS A 121 1.24 -1.55 -2.36
CA CYS A 121 2.56 -1.71 -2.97
C CYS A 121 2.47 -1.24 -4.41
N ASN A 122 3.42 -0.43 -4.86
CA ASN A 122 3.42 0.16 -6.19
C ASN A 122 4.82 0.14 -6.81
N VAL A 123 4.90 -0.17 -8.10
CA VAL A 123 6.06 0.08 -8.96
C VAL A 123 5.56 0.68 -10.27
N GLY A 124 6.14 1.81 -10.68
CA GLY A 124 5.65 2.59 -11.80
C GLY A 124 4.76 3.76 -11.41
N ASP A 125 3.98 4.25 -12.37
CA ASP A 125 3.18 5.47 -12.31
C ASP A 125 1.66 5.21 -12.28
N SER A 126 1.25 3.96 -12.02
CA SER A 126 -0.13 3.62 -11.72
C SER A 126 -0.44 3.95 -10.27
N LEU A 127 -1.40 4.85 -10.06
CA LEU A 127 -1.57 5.55 -8.78
C LEU A 127 -2.75 5.01 -8.00
N CYS A 128 -2.63 5.04 -6.67
CA CYS A 128 -3.71 4.70 -5.76
C CYS A 128 -4.19 5.94 -5.03
N PHE A 129 -5.51 6.08 -4.91
CA PHE A 129 -6.18 7.20 -4.27
C PHE A 129 -7.23 6.73 -3.27
N VAL A 130 -7.49 7.60 -2.31
CA VAL A 130 -8.66 7.52 -1.43
C VAL A 130 -9.49 8.77 -1.65
N TYR A 131 -10.79 8.60 -1.88
CA TYR A 131 -11.77 9.66 -1.84
C TYR A 131 -12.59 9.55 -0.56
N ASN A 132 -12.71 10.67 0.15
CA ASN A 132 -13.64 10.85 1.25
C ASN A 132 -14.53 12.07 0.99
N ARG A 133 -15.74 12.06 1.52
CA ARG A 133 -16.73 13.12 1.31
C ARG A 133 -16.39 14.46 1.97
N ASP A 134 -15.59 14.46 3.03
CA ASP A 134 -15.26 15.64 3.82
C ASP A 134 -13.94 16.27 3.38
N TYR A 135 -12.94 15.44 3.09
CA TYR A 135 -11.58 15.89 2.73
C TYR A 135 -11.19 15.68 1.25
N GLY A 136 -12.05 15.08 0.43
CA GLY A 136 -11.84 14.94 -1.01
C GLY A 136 -10.88 13.81 -1.36
N VAL A 137 -10.17 13.94 -2.49
CA VAL A 137 -9.24 12.92 -2.99
C VAL A 137 -7.83 13.16 -2.45
N ARG A 138 -7.19 12.08 -1.99
CA ARG A 138 -5.78 12.04 -1.59
C ARG A 138 -5.07 10.89 -2.27
N GLU A 139 -3.84 11.12 -2.70
CA GLU A 139 -2.99 10.08 -3.26
C GLU A 139 -2.30 9.28 -2.14
N VAL A 140 -2.23 7.96 -2.31
CA VAL A 140 -1.57 7.01 -1.40
C VAL A 140 -0.16 6.66 -1.89
N THR A 141 0.08 6.74 -3.20
CA THR A 141 1.33 6.42 -3.89
C THR A 141 2.33 7.57 -3.99
N MET A 142 2.16 8.65 -3.21
CA MET A 142 3.04 9.84 -3.31
C MET A 142 4.53 9.51 -3.17
N GLY A 143 4.88 8.47 -2.40
CA GLY A 143 6.27 8.03 -2.22
C GLY A 143 6.90 7.37 -3.46
N SER A 144 6.11 7.09 -4.49
CA SER A 144 6.57 6.53 -5.78
C SER A 144 7.07 7.60 -6.74
N HIS A 145 7.05 8.86 -6.34
CA HIS A 145 7.44 10.01 -7.15
C HIS A 145 8.53 10.84 -6.47
N ASP A 146 9.45 11.37 -7.27
CA ASP A 146 10.38 12.39 -6.80
C ASP A 146 9.65 13.73 -6.69
N ILE A 147 9.46 14.19 -5.45
CA ILE A 147 8.68 15.40 -5.12
C ILE A 147 9.48 16.67 -5.49
N ASP A 148 10.80 16.56 -5.60
CA ASP A 148 11.70 17.67 -5.93
C ASP A 148 11.91 17.84 -7.44
N GLN A 149 11.40 16.90 -8.25
CA GLN A 149 11.51 16.93 -9.71
C GLN A 149 10.16 17.06 -10.41
N MET A 150 10.17 17.70 -11.58
CA MET A 150 9.01 17.71 -12.46
C MET A 150 8.77 16.29 -12.98
N ARG A 151 7.54 15.79 -12.83
CA ARG A 151 7.11 14.48 -13.33
C ARG A 151 7.25 14.41 -14.85
N ASP A 152 8.08 13.50 -15.37
CA ASP A 152 8.09 13.19 -16.80
C ASP A 152 7.01 12.13 -17.07
N MET A 153 5.91 12.54 -17.71
CA MET A 153 4.77 11.67 -18.05
C MET A 153 5.13 10.50 -18.99
N ARG A 154 6.35 10.46 -19.52
CA ARG A 154 6.83 9.36 -20.39
C ARG A 154 7.68 8.34 -19.63
N ASP A 155 8.01 8.63 -18.38
CA ASP A 155 8.82 7.76 -17.53
C ASP A 155 8.01 7.32 -16.32
N ALA A 156 7.67 6.03 -16.30
CA ALA A 156 6.99 5.42 -15.17
C ALA A 156 7.87 5.37 -13.91
N GLY A 157 9.18 5.58 -14.03
CA GLY A 157 10.17 5.48 -12.94
C GLY A 157 10.56 4.05 -12.57
N GLY A 158 9.66 3.08 -12.76
CA GLY A 158 9.90 1.67 -12.53
C GLY A 158 8.91 0.76 -13.24
N ALA A 159 9.33 -0.49 -13.46
CA ALA A 159 8.54 -1.50 -14.14
C ALA A 159 8.97 -2.92 -13.75
N LEU A 160 8.00 -3.83 -13.71
CA LEU A 160 8.25 -5.28 -13.74
C LEU A 160 8.50 -5.73 -15.18
N GLY A 161 9.31 -6.77 -15.34
CA GLY A 161 9.64 -7.37 -16.63
C GLY A 161 11.15 -7.29 -16.91
N PRO A 162 11.63 -7.77 -18.07
CA PRO A 162 13.05 -7.89 -18.36
C PRO A 162 13.66 -6.57 -18.85
N VAL A 163 13.87 -5.59 -17.96
CA VAL A 163 14.43 -4.27 -18.32
C VAL A 163 15.85 -4.39 -18.87
N ASP A 164 16.68 -5.22 -18.25
CA ASP A 164 18.06 -5.52 -18.67
C ASP A 164 18.23 -6.99 -19.11
N GLY A 165 17.14 -7.59 -19.61
CA GLY A 165 17.08 -8.96 -20.08
C GLY A 165 16.44 -9.94 -19.09
N ARG A 166 16.56 -9.72 -17.77
CA ARG A 166 15.81 -10.49 -16.76
C ARG A 166 15.37 -9.69 -15.54
N ASN A 167 16.06 -8.61 -15.16
CA ASN A 167 15.74 -7.91 -13.92
C ASN A 167 14.65 -6.85 -14.13
N PRO A 168 13.80 -6.63 -13.12
CA PRO A 168 12.87 -5.51 -13.11
C PRO A 168 13.59 -4.19 -12.74
N GLN A 169 12.96 -3.06 -13.05
CA GLN A 169 13.39 -1.74 -12.58
C GLN A 169 12.52 -1.33 -11.39
N LEU A 170 13.09 -1.39 -10.19
CA LEU A 170 12.37 -1.20 -8.93
C LEU A 170 12.71 0.14 -8.25
N HIS A 171 13.21 1.13 -9.00
CA HIS A 171 13.73 2.38 -8.44
C HIS A 171 12.68 3.14 -7.61
N ASN A 172 11.42 3.13 -8.05
CA ASN A 172 10.30 3.72 -7.33
C ASN A 172 9.36 2.69 -6.68
N LEU A 173 9.84 1.46 -6.45
CA LEU A 173 9.07 0.47 -5.70
C LEU A 173 8.78 1.01 -4.31
N THR A 174 7.51 1.18 -3.99
CA THR A 174 7.07 1.78 -2.72
C THR A 174 6.05 0.88 -2.04
N CYS A 175 6.14 0.80 -0.71
CA CYS A 175 5.06 0.31 0.15
C CYS A 175 4.52 1.50 0.95
N SER A 176 3.21 1.71 0.92
CA SER A 176 2.54 2.84 1.56
C SER A 176 1.31 2.36 2.32
N MET A 177 1.01 2.98 3.44
CA MET A 177 -0.20 2.68 4.21
C MET A 177 -0.95 3.94 4.61
N THR A 178 -2.26 3.79 4.79
CA THR A 178 -3.10 4.86 5.30
C THR A 178 -4.39 4.31 5.92
N PHE A 179 -4.95 5.02 6.89
CA PHE A 179 -6.25 4.66 7.46
C PHE A 179 -7.39 5.10 6.54
N VAL A 180 -8.43 4.30 6.46
CA VAL A 180 -9.67 4.58 5.73
C VAL A 180 -10.87 4.24 6.62
N GLU A 181 -11.95 4.97 6.44
CA GLU A 181 -13.17 4.87 7.23
C GLU A 181 -14.33 4.31 6.40
N GLU A 182 -15.43 3.95 7.08
CA GLU A 182 -16.64 3.53 6.39
C GLU A 182 -17.16 4.66 5.47
N GLY A 183 -17.38 4.33 4.21
CA GLY A 183 -17.85 5.30 3.19
C GLY A 183 -16.73 5.92 2.36
N ASP A 184 -15.46 5.67 2.67
CA ASP A 184 -14.33 5.99 1.80
C ASP A 184 -14.36 5.15 0.52
N VAL A 185 -13.90 5.75 -0.59
CA VAL A 185 -13.74 5.06 -1.87
C VAL A 185 -12.25 4.95 -2.19
N VAL A 186 -11.74 3.73 -2.20
CA VAL A 186 -10.37 3.43 -2.67
C VAL A 186 -10.43 3.12 -4.16
N PHE A 187 -9.56 3.75 -4.94
CA PHE A 187 -9.46 3.46 -6.37
C PHE A 187 -8.00 3.52 -6.85
N ILE A 188 -7.73 2.81 -7.94
CA ILE A 188 -6.43 2.77 -8.61
C ILE A 188 -6.64 3.20 -10.05
N THR A 189 -5.71 3.96 -10.60
CA THR A 189 -5.73 4.38 -11.99
C THR A 189 -4.39 4.10 -12.67
N SER A 190 -4.42 3.83 -13.97
CA SER A 190 -3.21 3.96 -14.80
C SER A 190 -2.95 5.43 -15.13
N ASP A 191 -1.74 5.70 -15.61
CA ASP A 191 -1.28 6.95 -16.24
C ASP A 191 -2.28 7.54 -17.25
N GLY A 192 -2.89 6.70 -18.10
CA GLY A 192 -3.88 7.14 -19.09
C GLY A 192 -5.07 7.90 -18.50
N VAL A 193 -5.41 7.65 -17.22
CA VAL A 193 -6.39 8.44 -16.47
C VAL A 193 -5.70 9.53 -15.66
N SER A 194 -4.67 9.20 -14.86
CA SER A 194 -4.06 10.17 -13.93
C SER A 194 -3.35 11.33 -14.62
N ASP A 195 -2.77 11.15 -15.81
CA ASP A 195 -2.10 12.24 -16.55
C ASP A 195 -3.10 13.27 -17.11
N ASN A 196 -4.33 12.85 -17.39
CA ASN A 196 -5.39 13.71 -17.96
C ASN A 196 -6.34 14.24 -16.88
N PHE A 197 -6.53 13.48 -15.81
CA PHE A 197 -7.52 13.71 -14.77
C PHE A 197 -6.92 13.46 -13.38
N ASP A 198 -5.74 14.03 -13.11
CA ASP A 198 -5.16 13.99 -11.77
C ASP A 198 -6.19 14.58 -10.79
N PRO A 199 -6.79 13.77 -9.91
CA PRO A 199 -7.87 14.21 -9.05
C PRO A 199 -7.37 15.14 -7.93
N VAL A 200 -6.07 15.13 -7.64
CA VAL A 200 -5.41 15.96 -6.62
C VAL A 200 -4.99 17.32 -7.22
N VAL A 201 -4.43 17.32 -8.43
CA VAL A 201 -3.97 18.54 -9.12
C VAL A 201 -5.12 19.24 -9.85
N GLY A 202 -5.98 18.49 -10.54
CA GLY A 202 -7.06 19.02 -11.36
C GLY A 202 -8.20 19.65 -10.55
N LYS A 203 -8.40 19.23 -9.29
CA LYS A 203 -9.52 19.66 -8.41
C LYS A 203 -10.91 19.59 -9.07
N PHE A 204 -11.10 18.89 -10.20
CA PHE A 204 -12.39 18.83 -10.90
C PHE A 204 -13.43 18.00 -10.14
N CYS A 205 -12.98 17.17 -9.20
CA CYS A 205 -13.81 16.46 -8.23
C CYS A 205 -14.11 17.35 -7.00
N VAL A 206 -14.60 18.57 -7.22
CA VAL A 206 -15.15 19.38 -6.11
C VAL A 206 -16.53 18.82 -5.77
N ILE A 207 -16.74 18.49 -4.50
CA ILE A 207 -18.05 18.13 -3.97
C ILE A 207 -19.05 19.23 -4.37
N LYS A 208 -20.04 18.90 -5.19
CA LYS A 208 -21.26 19.71 -5.24
C LYS A 208 -21.90 19.57 -3.86
N ARG A 209 -21.64 20.53 -2.97
CA ARG A 209 -22.44 20.68 -1.76
C ARG A 209 -23.87 20.83 -2.25
N SER A 210 -24.75 19.92 -1.82
CA SER A 210 -26.17 20.14 -2.01
C SER A 210 -26.51 21.42 -1.25
N ASP A 211 -26.95 22.44 -1.97
CA ASP A 211 -27.49 23.66 -1.39
C ASP A 211 -28.78 23.29 -0.63
N PHE A 212 -28.64 22.79 0.59
CA PHE A 212 -29.70 22.94 1.56
C PHE A 212 -29.77 24.43 1.88
N GLU A 213 -30.69 25.12 1.20
CA GLU A 213 -31.07 26.48 1.48
C GLU A 213 -31.43 26.61 2.97
N ASN A 214 -30.46 26.99 3.80
CA ASN A 214 -30.74 27.52 5.12
C ASN A 214 -31.43 28.88 4.92
N LYS A 215 -32.77 28.86 4.88
CA LYS A 215 -33.64 30.04 4.77
C LYS A 215 -33.49 31.05 5.92
N GLU A 216 -32.65 30.78 6.91
CA GLU A 216 -32.42 31.66 8.06
C GLU A 216 -31.55 32.89 7.77
N ASN A 217 -30.83 32.95 6.65
CA ASN A 217 -29.92 34.08 6.35
C ASN A 217 -30.32 34.96 5.16
N SER A 218 -31.59 34.93 4.74
CA SER A 218 -32.11 35.75 3.63
C SER A 218 -32.06 37.28 3.86
N GLN A 219 -31.65 37.73 5.05
CA GLN A 219 -31.56 39.16 5.40
C GLN A 219 -30.13 39.72 5.44
N LEU A 220 -29.08 38.91 5.20
CA LEU A 220 -27.71 39.43 5.21
C LEU A 220 -27.27 39.85 3.80
N PRO A 221 -26.66 41.04 3.64
CA PRO A 221 -26.20 41.49 2.34
C PRO A 221 -25.08 40.59 1.78
N PRO A 222 -24.96 40.51 0.43
CA PRO A 222 -23.96 39.70 -0.26
C PRO A 222 -22.54 39.93 0.27
N ARG A 223 -21.75 38.86 0.34
CA ARG A 223 -20.39 38.85 0.91
C ARG A 223 -19.47 39.92 0.32
N ASP A 224 -19.66 40.28 -0.94
CA ASP A 224 -18.82 41.25 -1.66
C ASP A 224 -18.97 42.70 -1.17
N ASN A 225 -20.01 43.01 -0.38
CA ASN A 225 -20.25 44.36 0.14
C ASN A 225 -19.78 44.57 1.59
N ARG A 226 -19.05 43.62 2.19
CA ARG A 226 -18.57 43.76 3.57
C ARG A 226 -17.18 44.40 3.58
N LYS A 227 -17.12 45.72 3.80
CA LYS A 227 -15.84 46.40 4.09
C LYS A 227 -15.37 45.99 5.50
N LEU A 228 -14.13 45.52 5.60
CA LEU A 228 -13.43 45.38 6.86
C LEU A 228 -13.12 46.78 7.39
N SER A 229 -13.72 47.16 8.52
CA SER A 229 -13.21 48.26 9.33
C SER A 229 -11.99 47.75 10.10
N VAL A 230 -10.85 48.44 9.92
CA VAL A 230 -9.67 48.31 10.80
C VAL A 230 -10.05 48.71 12.22
#